data_AF-A0A8D8LXE3-F1
#
_entry.id   AF-A0A8D8LXE3-F1
#
_cell.length_a   1.000
_cell.length_b   1.000
_cell.length_c   1.000
_cell.angle_alpha   90.00
_cell.angle_beta   90.00
_cell.angle_gamma   90.00
#
_symmetry.space_group_name_H-M   'P 1'
#
loop_
_entity.id
_entity.type
_entity.pdbx_description
1 polymer ?
#
loop_
_entity_poly.entity_id
_entity_poly.type
_entity_poly.pdbx_seq_one_letter_code
_entity_poly.pdbx_strand_id
1 'polypeptide(L)'
;MCLNYSCDFSPKRYYLSALLDWFHVIMKKTDEAHGYNRYDLRYDPVIPIKLVICSLFPGTPMADLSPERVEREAHTDIFRKNLPTLEDLGVQLTNMEDQVPWELKPSSAFLSYDDEIGEFEKPVPPHPVPS
;
A
#
# COMPACT_ATOMS: atom_id res chain seq x y z
N MET A 1 -4.42 -21.47 -27.20
CA MET A 1 -5.48 -20.54 -26.76
C MET A 1 -5.00 -19.96 -25.44
N CYS A 2 -4.49 -18.72 -25.44
CA CYS A 2 -3.96 -18.10 -24.22
C CYS A 2 -5.15 -17.64 -23.38
N LEU A 3 -5.35 -18.25 -22.22
CA LEU A 3 -6.38 -17.83 -21.29
C LEU A 3 -5.90 -16.54 -20.63
N ASN A 4 -6.60 -15.43 -20.89
CA ASN A 4 -6.40 -14.18 -20.16
C ASN A 4 -7.12 -14.33 -18.82
N TYR A 5 -6.38 -14.62 -17.76
CA TYR A 5 -6.89 -14.57 -16.38
C TYR A 5 -6.56 -13.20 -15.78
N SER A 6 -7.51 -12.59 -15.08
CA SER A 6 -7.23 -11.41 -14.25
C SER A 6 -6.78 -11.89 -12.88
N CYS A 7 -5.51 -11.70 -12.53
CA CYS A 7 -4.99 -12.00 -11.19
C CYS A 7 -5.22 -10.85 -10.20
N ASP A 8 -5.79 -9.73 -10.64
CA ASP A 8 -5.99 -8.50 -9.85
C ASP A 8 -7.09 -8.62 -8.78
N PHE A 9 -7.58 -9.83 -8.49
CA PHE A 9 -8.70 -10.05 -7.57
C PHE A 9 -8.21 -10.39 -6.16
N SER A 10 -8.21 -9.38 -5.30
CA SER A 10 -8.15 -9.53 -3.84
C SER A 10 -9.58 -9.71 -3.28
N PRO A 11 -9.77 -10.50 -2.21
CA PRO A 11 -11.09 -10.75 -1.62
C PRO A 11 -11.80 -9.48 -1.12
N LYS A 12 -11.06 -8.41 -0.84
CA LYS A 12 -11.59 -7.11 -0.39
C LYS A 12 -10.89 -5.96 -1.12
N ARG A 13 -11.63 -4.89 -1.37
CA ARG A 13 -11.11 -3.63 -1.93
C ARG A 13 -10.98 -2.58 -0.84
N TYR A 14 -9.93 -1.77 -0.91
CA TYR A 14 -9.68 -0.72 0.07
C TYR A 14 -9.34 0.58 -0.65
N TYR A 15 -9.57 1.72 0.00
CA TYR A 15 -8.99 2.97 -0.46
C TYR A 15 -7.49 2.98 -0.18
N LEU A 16 -6.69 3.44 -1.16
CA LEU A 16 -5.24 3.59 -1.00
C LEU A 16 -4.89 4.46 0.22
N SER A 17 -5.66 5.53 0.46
CA SER A 17 -5.48 6.36 1.64
C SER A 17 -5.64 5.57 2.94
N ALA A 18 -6.72 4.79 3.07
CA ALA A 18 -7.01 3.98 4.25
C ALA A 18 -5.94 2.89 4.48
N LEU A 19 -5.43 2.28 3.41
CA LEU A 19 -4.32 1.33 3.47
C LEU A 19 -3.05 1.97 4.01
N LEU A 20 -2.70 3.16 3.49
CA LEU A 20 -1.50 3.87 3.92
C LEU A 20 -1.54 4.21 5.41
N ASP A 21 -2.67 4.72 5.93
CA ASP A 21 -2.80 4.95 7.38
C ASP A 21 -2.56 3.68 8.18
N TRP A 22 -3.23 2.61 7.77
CA TRP A 22 -3.13 1.34 8.46
C TRP A 22 -1.69 0.80 8.48
N PHE A 23 -0.95 0.95 7.38
CA PHE A 23 0.48 0.59 7.34
C PHE A 23 1.32 1.45 8.28
N HIS A 24 1.05 2.75 8.39
CA HIS A 24 1.78 3.63 9.32
C HIS A 24 1.52 3.27 10.78
N VAL A 25 0.28 2.87 11.11
CA VAL A 25 -0.05 2.34 12.45
C VAL A 25 0.70 1.03 12.72
N ILE A 26 0.72 0.08 11.77
CA ILE A 26 1.47 -1.18 11.90
C ILE A 26 2.98 -0.92 12.09
N MET A 27 3.54 0.01 11.34
CA MET A 27 4.96 0.37 11.42
C MET A 27 5.31 1.22 12.65
N LYS A 28 4.32 1.61 13.47
CA LYS A 28 4.45 2.52 14.61
C LYS A 28 5.03 3.88 14.23
N LYS A 29 4.67 4.38 13.04
CA LYS A 29 5.13 5.67 12.48
C LYS A 29 4.12 6.81 12.66
N THR A 30 3.11 6.61 13.50
CA THR A 30 2.01 7.55 13.70
C THR A 30 2.37 8.72 14.63
N ASP A 31 3.38 8.56 15.49
CA ASP A 31 3.75 9.57 16.50
C ASP A 31 4.29 10.88 15.87
N GLU A 32 4.18 12.00 16.61
CA GLU A 32 4.66 13.32 16.20
C GLU A 32 6.15 13.30 15.78
N ALA A 33 6.91 12.36 16.33
CA ALA A 33 8.31 12.10 16.01
C ALA A 33 8.56 11.69 14.54
N HIS A 34 7.57 11.10 13.85
CA HIS A 34 7.70 10.66 12.46
C HIS A 34 6.97 11.56 11.45
N GLY A 35 6.10 12.45 11.91
CA GLY A 35 5.54 13.55 11.09
C GLY A 35 4.68 13.09 9.91
N TYR A 36 4.02 11.93 10.01
CA TYR A 36 3.12 11.47 8.95
C TYR A 36 1.92 12.40 8.80
N ASN A 37 1.77 13.01 7.62
CA ASN A 37 0.63 13.84 7.28
C ASN A 37 0.09 13.47 5.90
N ARG A 38 -1.23 13.31 5.81
CA ARG A 38 -1.93 13.11 4.54
C ARG A 38 -2.16 14.45 3.88
N TYR A 39 -1.67 14.58 2.66
CA TYR A 39 -1.99 15.72 1.82
C TYR A 39 -2.26 15.25 0.39
N ASP A 40 -3.01 16.06 -0.35
CA ASP A 40 -3.32 15.77 -1.75
C ASP A 40 -2.15 16.26 -2.62
N LEU A 41 -1.52 15.33 -3.35
CA LEU A 41 -0.37 15.59 -4.21
C LEU A 41 -0.72 16.57 -5.35
N ARG A 42 -2.00 16.71 -5.73
CA ARG A 42 -2.44 17.61 -6.81
C ARG A 42 -2.14 19.08 -6.54
N TYR A 43 -2.10 19.47 -5.27
CA TYR A 43 -1.87 20.86 -4.86
C TYR A 43 -0.42 21.13 -4.48
N ASP A 44 0.46 20.13 -4.54
CA ASP A 44 1.86 20.28 -4.20
C ASP A 44 2.72 20.57 -5.45
N PRO A 45 3.21 21.81 -5.62
CA PRO A 45 4.05 22.16 -6.76
C PRO A 45 5.46 21.54 -6.69
N VAL A 46 5.88 21.02 -5.54
CA VAL A 46 7.24 20.48 -5.30
C VAL A 46 7.35 19.03 -5.77
N ILE A 47 6.27 18.25 -5.69
CA ILE A 47 6.24 16.84 -6.09
C ILE A 47 6.71 16.60 -7.53
N PRO A 48 6.14 17.24 -8.57
CA PRO A 48 6.54 16.96 -9.95
C PRO A 48 8.03 17.26 -10.19
N ILE A 49 8.56 18.31 -9.56
CA ILE A 49 9.98 18.66 -9.63
C ILE A 49 10.83 17.55 -8.99
N LYS A 50 10.43 17.08 -7.80
CA LYS A 50 11.10 15.98 -7.10
C LYS A 50 11.08 14.68 -7.90
N LEU A 51 9.96 14.35 -8.55
CA LEU A 51 9.83 13.16 -9.40
C LEU A 51 10.81 13.19 -10.58
N VAL A 52 10.90 14.33 -11.27
CA VAL A 52 11.84 14.49 -12.39
C VAL A 52 13.28 14.36 -11.91
N ILE A 53 13.64 15.02 -10.81
CA ILE A 53 15.00 14.94 -10.24
C ILE A 53 15.33 13.49 -9.86
N CYS A 54 14.43 12.79 -9.16
CA CYS A 54 14.62 11.40 -8.77
C CYS A 54 14.75 10.45 -9.98
N SER A 55 14.04 10.71 -11.08
CA SER A 55 14.12 9.92 -12.30
C SER A 55 15.39 10.12 -13.13
N LEU A 56 16.12 11.22 -12.92
CA LEU A 56 17.34 11.53 -13.68
C LEU A 56 18.56 10.72 -13.22
N PHE A 57 18.50 10.09 -12.04
CA PHE A 57 19.60 9.29 -11.51
C PHE A 57 19.61 7.88 -12.13
N PRO A 58 20.72 7.45 -12.76
CA PRO A 58 20.83 6.11 -13.32
C PRO A 58 21.00 5.06 -12.21
N GLY A 59 20.20 3.99 -12.23
CA GLY A 59 20.38 2.82 -11.36
C GLY A 59 19.27 2.55 -10.33
N THR A 60 18.01 2.80 -10.70
CA THR A 60 16.77 2.88 -9.89
C THR A 60 16.52 4.30 -9.37
N PRO A 61 15.30 4.85 -9.55
CA PRO A 61 14.99 6.16 -9.02
C PRO A 61 15.21 6.14 -7.51
N MET A 62 15.80 7.20 -6.96
CA MET A 62 15.99 7.30 -5.51
C MET A 62 14.63 7.13 -4.81
N ALA A 63 14.58 6.23 -3.82
CA ALA A 63 13.36 5.82 -3.13
C ALA A 63 12.26 5.22 -4.03
N ASP A 64 12.64 4.64 -5.18
CA ASP A 64 11.74 4.06 -6.18
C ASP A 64 10.69 5.07 -6.69
N LEU A 65 11.04 6.36 -6.61
CA LEU A 65 10.12 7.45 -6.88
C LEU A 65 10.23 7.91 -8.34
N SER A 66 9.34 7.38 -9.18
CA SER A 66 9.25 7.72 -10.60
C SER A 66 7.86 8.27 -10.97
N PRO A 67 7.75 9.15 -11.98
CA PRO A 67 6.45 9.61 -12.47
C PRO A 67 5.53 8.45 -12.86
N GLU A 68 6.06 7.43 -13.52
CA GLU A 68 5.30 6.26 -13.98
C GLU A 68 4.73 5.47 -12.80
N ARG A 69 5.47 5.38 -11.70
CA ARG A 69 5.01 4.69 -10.50
C ARG A 69 3.91 5.45 -9.79
N VAL A 70 4.05 6.77 -9.66
CA VAL A 70 3.01 7.63 -9.07
C VAL A 70 1.72 7.54 -9.88
N GLU A 71 1.80 7.60 -11.21
CA GLU A 71 0.63 7.45 -12.09
C GLU A 71 0.00 6.07 -11.94
N ARG A 72 0.81 5.00 -11.86
CA ARG A 72 0.31 3.63 -11.65
C ARG A 72 -0.47 3.49 -10.34
N GLU A 73 0.02 4.09 -9.26
CA GLU A 73 -0.64 4.04 -7.94
C GLU A 73 -1.87 4.97 -7.86
N ALA A 74 -1.92 6.02 -8.69
CA ALA A 74 -3.07 6.91 -8.79
C ALA A 74 -4.24 6.30 -9.60
N HIS A 75 -3.97 5.27 -10.42
CA HIS A 75 -5.00 4.56 -11.17
C HIS A 75 -5.75 3.56 -10.30
N THR A 76 -7.08 3.62 -10.34
CA THR A 76 -7.95 2.69 -9.61
C THR A 76 -8.07 1.36 -10.33
N ASP A 77 -8.04 0.26 -9.58
CA ASP A 77 -8.25 -1.09 -10.10
C ASP A 77 -9.66 -1.26 -10.70
N ILE A 78 -9.74 -1.81 -11.92
CA ILE A 78 -10.99 -2.00 -12.66
C ILE A 78 -11.46 -3.45 -12.54
N PHE A 79 -12.67 -3.65 -12.02
CA PHE A 79 -13.27 -4.99 -11.93
C PHE A 79 -13.90 -5.43 -13.27
N ARG A 80 -13.41 -6.54 -13.81
CA ARG A 80 -13.94 -7.17 -15.04
C ARG A 80 -14.63 -8.50 -14.70
N LYS A 81 -15.96 -8.45 -14.56
CA LYS A 81 -16.81 -9.64 -14.28
C LYS A 81 -16.72 -10.77 -15.32
N ASN A 82 -16.24 -10.47 -16.52
CA ASN A 82 -16.27 -11.40 -17.65
C ASN A 82 -15.02 -12.31 -17.73
N LEU A 83 -14.10 -12.19 -16.78
CA LEU A 83 -12.86 -12.98 -16.76
C LEU A 83 -12.94 -14.02 -15.63
N PRO A 84 -12.40 -15.23 -15.87
CA PRO A 84 -12.30 -16.23 -14.82
C PRO A 84 -11.36 -15.74 -13.70
N THR A 85 -11.74 -16.02 -12.47
CA THR A 85 -11.05 -15.59 -11.25
C THR A 85 -10.08 -16.65 -10.75
N LEU A 86 -9.26 -16.30 -9.76
CA LEU A 86 -8.37 -17.25 -9.09
C LEU A 86 -9.13 -18.34 -8.31
N GLU A 87 -10.38 -18.06 -7.90
CA GLU A 87 -11.23 -19.06 -7.23
C GLU A 87 -11.63 -20.18 -8.21
N ASP A 88 -11.81 -19.85 -9.50
CA ASP A 88 -12.11 -20.84 -10.55
C ASP A 88 -10.94 -21.81 -10.80
N LEU A 89 -9.72 -21.43 -10.40
CA LEU A 89 -8.52 -22.26 -10.43
C LEU A 89 -8.38 -23.15 -9.17
N GLY A 90 -9.31 -23.05 -8.22
CA GLY A 90 -9.29 -23.80 -6.97
C GLY A 90 -8.34 -23.21 -5.91
N VAL A 91 -7.89 -21.96 -6.09
CA VAL A 91 -7.03 -21.27 -5.13
C VAL A 91 -7.90 -20.52 -4.12
N GLN A 92 -7.66 -20.76 -2.83
CA GLN A 92 -8.32 -20.01 -1.76
C GLN A 92 -7.61 -18.66 -1.57
N LEU A 93 -8.36 -17.56 -1.68
CA LEU A 93 -7.83 -16.23 -1.47
C LEU A 93 -7.52 -15.98 0.00
N THR A 94 -6.34 -15.45 0.27
CA THR A 94 -5.92 -15.04 1.62
C THR A 94 -6.23 -13.57 1.83
N ASN A 95 -6.71 -13.23 3.03
CA ASN A 95 -6.95 -11.85 3.40
C ASN A 95 -5.63 -11.11 3.60
N MET A 96 -5.57 -9.86 3.14
CA MET A 96 -4.38 -9.03 3.27
C MET A 96 -4.04 -8.74 4.74
N GLU A 97 -5.06 -8.63 5.60
CA GLU A 97 -4.91 -8.38 7.04
C GLU A 97 -4.06 -9.41 7.76
N ASP A 98 -4.05 -10.65 7.28
CA ASP A 98 -3.35 -11.77 7.92
C ASP A 98 -1.85 -11.80 7.55
N GLN A 99 -1.47 -11.30 6.36
CA GLN A 99 -0.08 -11.37 5.86
C GLN A 99 0.69 -10.06 6.04
N VAL A 100 0.05 -8.91 5.85
CA VAL A 100 0.72 -7.59 5.88
C VAL A 100 1.50 -7.32 7.17
N PRO A 101 1.01 -7.64 8.38
CA PRO A 101 1.78 -7.40 9.61
C PRO A 101 3.13 -8.12 9.62
N TRP A 102 3.22 -9.27 8.98
CA TRP A 102 4.47 -10.02 8.86
C TRP A 102 5.42 -9.38 7.84
N GLU A 103 4.89 -8.97 6.69
CA GLU A 103 5.66 -8.30 5.62
C GLU A 103 6.19 -6.92 6.04
N LEU A 104 5.43 -6.17 6.82
CA LEU A 104 5.81 -4.82 7.28
C LEU A 104 6.70 -4.83 8.52
N LYS A 105 6.89 -5.99 9.18
CA LYS A 105 7.72 -6.11 10.37
C LYS A 105 9.12 -5.51 10.20
N PRO A 106 9.87 -5.74 9.10
CA PRO A 106 11.20 -5.17 8.91
C PRO A 106 11.22 -3.63 8.80
N SER A 107 10.09 -3.02 8.44
CA SER A 107 9.96 -1.57 8.24
C SER A 107 9.46 -0.83 9.49
N SER A 108 9.25 -1.55 10.60
CA SER A 108 8.80 -1.00 11.87
C SER A 108 9.89 -0.13 12.53
N ALA A 109 9.49 1.02 13.08
CA ALA A 109 10.42 2.00 13.65
C ALA A 109 11.21 1.47 14.86
N PHE A 110 10.64 0.52 15.60
CA PHE A 110 11.18 -0.01 16.85
C PHE A 110 11.37 -1.53 16.80
N LEU A 111 12.08 -2.03 15.76
CA LEU A 111 12.21 -3.47 15.48
C LEU A 111 12.80 -4.30 16.64
N SER A 112 13.76 -3.74 17.36
CA SER A 112 14.47 -4.41 18.47
C SER A 112 13.95 -4.03 19.85
N TYR A 113 12.88 -3.25 19.92
CA TYR A 113 12.30 -2.79 21.18
C TYR A 113 11.24 -3.78 21.64
N ASP A 114 11.30 -4.17 22.91
CA ASP A 114 10.25 -4.96 23.54
C ASP A 114 9.18 -4.00 24.04
N ASP A 115 8.06 -3.95 23.32
CA ASP A 115 6.94 -3.07 23.63
C ASP A 115 6.37 -3.36 25.03
N GLU A 116 6.11 -2.30 25.79
CA GLU A 116 5.30 -2.42 27.00
C GLU A 116 3.81 -2.61 26.64
N ILE A 117 3.06 -3.33 27.46
CA ILE A 117 1.65 -3.67 27.17
C ILE A 117 0.82 -2.37 27.07
N GLY A 118 0.39 -2.03 25.86
CA GLY A 118 -0.49 -0.89 25.59
C GLY A 118 0.22 0.40 25.16
N GLU A 119 1.53 0.36 24.90
CA GLU A 119 2.31 1.50 24.45
C GLU A 119 1.95 1.96 23.02
N PHE A 120 1.60 1.01 22.15
CA PHE A 120 1.22 1.27 20.77
C PHE A 120 -0.24 0.98 20.51
N GLU A 121 -0.85 1.76 19.61
CA GLU A 121 -2.21 1.53 19.14
C GLU A 121 -2.32 0.17 18.45
N LYS A 122 -3.38 -0.59 18.77
CA LYS A 122 -3.66 -1.84 18.07
C LYS A 122 -4.14 -1.51 16.65
N PRO A 123 -3.50 -2.06 15.60
CA PRO A 123 -3.88 -1.75 14.23
C PRO A 123 -5.28 -2.29 13.94
N VAL A 124 -6.25 -1.41 13.75
CA VAL A 124 -7.60 -1.77 13.30
C VAL A 124 -7.56 -1.91 11.78
N PRO A 125 -8.04 -3.04 11.21
CA PRO A 125 -8.01 -3.23 9.77
C PRO A 125 -8.85 -2.17 9.05
N PRO A 126 -8.42 -1.75 7.84
CA PRO A 126 -9.09 -0.69 7.11
C PRO A 126 -10.49 -1.12 6.65
N HIS A 127 -11.41 -0.17 6.57
CA HIS A 127 -12.75 -0.45 6.10
C HIS A 127 -12.74 -0.77 4.60
N PRO A 128 -13.33 -1.91 4.18
CA PRO A 128 -13.41 -2.24 2.77
C PRO A 128 -14.41 -1.34 2.05
N VAL A 129 -14.10 -1.02 0.79
CA VAL A 129 -14.99 -0.29 -0.11
C VAL A 129 -16.14 -1.21 -0.55
N PRO A 130 -17.41 -0.78 -0.45
CA PRO A 130 -18.54 -1.58 -0.91
C PRO A 130 -18.43 -1.86 -2.41
N SER A 131 -18.78 -3.09 -2.80
CA SER A 131 -18.46 -3.61 -4.12
C SER A 131 -19.42 -3.24 -5.25
#